data_AF-A0A928SNX0-F1
#
_entry.id   AF-A0A928SNX0-F1
#
_cell.length_a   1.000
_cell.length_b   1.000
_cell.length_c   1.000
_cell.angle_alpha   90.00
_cell.angle_beta   90.00
_cell.angle_gamma   90.00
#
_symmetry.space_group_name_H-M   'P 1'
#
loop_
_entity.id
_entity.type
_entity.pdbx_description
1 polymer ?
#
loop_
_entity_poly.entity_id
_entity_poly.type
_entity_poly.pdbx_seq_one_letter_code
_entity_poly.pdbx_strand_id
1 'polypeptide(L)' 'MGESTAQNRLSSLEQEHHELKGMVRRLERRAFLTPTEQHHMTELKKQKLAAKDQIAALKREV' A
#
# COMPACT_ATOMS: atom_id res chain seq x y z
N MET A 1 0.71 -13.41 -25.10
CA MET A 1 -0.07 -13.53 -23.85
C MET A 1 0.68 -12.90 -22.66
N GLY A 2 1.14 -11.63 -22.78
CA GLY A 2 1.92 -10.96 -21.72
C GLY A 2 1.18 -9.85 -20.97
N GLU A 3 0.16 -9.26 -21.59
CA GLU A 3 -0.53 -8.08 -21.04
C GLU A 3 -1.44 -8.43 -19.84
N SER A 4 -2.03 -9.63 -19.82
CA SER A 4 -2.95 -10.05 -18.75
C SER A 4 -2.26 -10.22 -17.38
N THR A 5 -1.01 -10.69 -17.35
CA THR A 5 -0.27 -10.91 -16.10
C THR A 5 0.23 -9.61 -15.49
N ALA A 6 0.72 -8.67 -16.30
CA ALA A 6 1.13 -7.34 -15.83
C ALA A 6 -0.06 -6.54 -15.31
N GLN A 7 -1.19 -6.56 -16.04
CA GLN A 7 -2.43 -5.89 -15.64
C GLN A 7 -3.01 -6.48 -14.35
N ASN A 8 -3.02 -7.81 -14.21
CA ASN A 8 -3.48 -8.47 -12.99
C ASN A 8 -2.58 -8.11 -11.79
N ARG A 9 -1.26 -8.09 -11.97
CA ARG A 9 -0.32 -7.74 -10.91
C ARG A 9 -0.46 -6.27 -10.50
N LEU A 10 -0.67 -5.37 -11.45
CA LEU A 10 -0.96 -3.98 -11.18
C LEU A 10 -2.25 -3.83 -10.36
N SER A 11 -3.33 -4.52 -10.75
CA SER A 11 -4.59 -4.51 -10.01
C SER A 11 -4.44 -5.04 -8.58
N SER A 12 -3.68 -6.11 -8.37
CA SER A 12 -3.42 -6.64 -7.03
C SER A 12 -2.64 -5.65 -6.16
N LEU A 13 -1.60 -5.01 -6.71
CA LEU A 13 -0.83 -4.00 -5.98
C LEU A 13 -1.66 -2.75 -5.66
N GLU A 14 -2.53 -2.32 -6.59
CA GLU A 14 -3.45 -1.20 -6.35
C GLU A 14 -4.45 -1.50 -5.24
N GLN A 15 -4.96 -2.73 -5.17
CA GLN A 15 -5.82 -3.20 -4.09
C GLN A 15 -5.07 -3.21 -2.75
N GLU A 16 -3.87 -3.79 -2.69
CA GLU A 16 -3.04 -3.82 -1.48
C GLU A 16 -2.73 -2.39 -0.99
N HIS A 17 -2.32 -1.50 -1.89
CA HIS A 17 -2.07 -0.10 -1.57
C HIS A 17 -3.34 0.61 -1.04
N HIS A 18 -4.53 0.28 -1.57
CA HIS A 18 -5.79 0.81 -1.08
C HIS A 18 -6.09 0.34 0.36
N GLU A 19 -5.91 -0.94 0.65
CA GLU A 19 -6.11 -1.51 1.98
C GLU A 19 -5.15 -0.89 3.01
N LEU A 20 -3.86 -0.78 2.66
CA LEU A 20 -2.85 -0.13 3.50
C LEU A 20 -3.20 1.34 3.77
N LYS A 21 -3.70 2.08 2.77
CA LYS A 21 -4.24 3.44 2.99
C LYS A 21 -5.41 3.46 3.97
N GLY A 22 -6.31 2.48 3.89
CA GLY A 22 -7.43 2.33 4.81
C GLY A 22 -6.97 2.10 6.25
N MET A 23 -6.02 1.19 6.45
CA MET A 23 -5.46 0.89 7.77
C MET A 23 -4.73 2.09 8.38
N VAL A 24 -3.89 2.78 7.60
CA VAL A 24 -3.22 4.02 8.05
C VAL A 24 -4.25 5.07 8.45
N ARG A 25 -5.30 5.30 7.64
CA ARG A 25 -6.35 6.27 7.98
C ARG A 25 -7.12 5.91 9.26
N ARG A 26 -7.34 4.62 9.53
CA ARG A 26 -8.00 4.18 10.77
C ARG A 26 -7.16 4.50 11.99
N LEU A 27 -5.84 4.30 11.92
CA LEU A 27 -4.93 4.66 13.00
C LEU A 27 -4.76 6.18 13.14
N GLU A 28 -4.65 6.93 12.04
CA GLU A 28 -4.52 8.39 12.06
C GLU A 28 -5.75 9.11 12.62
N ARG A 29 -6.94 8.48 12.59
CA ARG A 29 -8.16 9.02 13.22
C ARG A 29 -8.18 8.92 14.74
N ARG A 30 -7.27 8.14 15.34
CA ARG A 30 -7.23 7.99 16.80
C ARG A 30 -6.44 9.14 17.39
N ALA A 31 -7.02 9.79 18.41
CA ALA A 31 -6.39 10.92 19.10
C ALA A 31 -5.05 10.53 19.75
N PHE A 32 -4.93 9.28 20.21
CA PHE A 32 -3.73 8.73 20.81
C PHE A 32 -3.52 7.29 20.32
N LEU A 33 -2.27 6.97 20.02
CA LEU A 33 -1.81 5.65 19.62
C LEU A 33 -0.90 5.08 20.70
N THR A 34 -1.08 3.81 21.03
CA THR A 34 -0.14 3.08 21.88
C THR A 34 1.22 2.93 21.16
N PRO A 35 2.33 2.68 21.86
CA PRO A 35 3.63 2.47 21.23
C PRO A 35 3.60 1.38 20.14
N THR A 36 2.87 0.28 20.39
CA THR A 36 2.66 -0.79 19.41
C THR A 36 1.92 -0.30 18.17
N GLU A 37 0.90 0.53 18.34
CA GLU A 37 0.14 1.10 17.22
C GLU A 37 0.94 2.15 16.44
N GLN A 38 1.82 2.90 17.10
CA GLN A 38 2.74 3.82 16.43
C GLN A 38 3.77 3.06 15.58
N HIS A 39 4.29 1.95 16.12
CA HIS A 39 5.17 1.05 15.36
C HIS A 39 4.42 0.45 14.16
N HIS A 40 3.22 -0.08 14.38
CA HIS A 40 2.39 -0.63 13.31
C HIS A 40 2.04 0.43 12.25
N MET A 41 1.72 1.66 12.64
CA MET A 41 1.50 2.76 11.71
C MET A 41 2.74 3.06 10.86
N THR A 42 3.93 2.98 11.45
CA THR A 42 5.20 3.17 10.74
C THR A 42 5.42 2.07 9.71
N GLU A 43 5.17 0.81 10.07
CA GLU A 43 5.29 -0.33 9.16
C GLU A 43 4.25 -0.25 8.01
N LEU A 44 2.99 0.10 8.32
CA LEU A 44 1.96 0.30 7.30
C LEU A 44 2.32 1.43 6.33
N LYS A 45 2.95 2.51 6.82
CA LYS A 45 3.42 3.61 5.96
C LYS A 45 4.56 3.16 5.04
N LYS A 46 5.49 2.33 5.52
CA LYS A 46 6.57 1.74 4.70
C LYS A 46 6.01 0.81 3.63
N GLN A 47 5.13 -0.11 3.99
CA GLN A 47 4.47 -1.02 3.05
C GLN A 47 3.69 -0.25 1.99
N LYS A 48 2.95 0.80 2.39
CA LYS A 48 2.22 1.66 1.45
C LYS A 48 3.16 2.36 0.46
N LEU A 49 4.32 2.83 0.93
CA LEU A 49 5.32 3.47 0.06
C LEU A 49 5.88 2.46 -0.94
N ALA A 50 6.29 1.27 -0.48
CA ALA A 50 6.79 0.21 -1.34
C ALA A 50 5.77 -0.22 -2.40
N ALA A 51 4.51 -0.42 -2.02
CA ALA A 51 3.43 -0.76 -2.97
C ALA A 51 3.22 0.34 -4.01
N LYS A 52 3.24 1.62 -3.59
CA LYS A 52 3.17 2.77 -4.51
C LYS A 52 4.33 2.78 -5.50
N ASP A 53 5.55 2.52 -5.03
CA ASP A 53 6.74 2.51 -5.87
C ASP A 53 6.71 1.35 -6.88
N GLN A 54 6.23 0.18 -6.47
CA GLN A 54 6.01 -0.96 -7.37
C GLN A 54 4.93 -0.69 -8.43
N ILE A 55 3.82 -0.06 -8.05
CA ILE A 55 2.78 0.40 -8.99
C ILE A 55 3.38 1.39 -9.99
N ALA A 56 4.17 2.35 -9.52
CA ALA A 56 4.78 3.35 -10.38
C ALA A 56 5.81 2.75 -11.35
N ALA A 57 6.56 1.74 -10.92
CA ALA A 57 7.47 0.99 -11.78
C ALA A 57 6.70 0.21 -12.86
N LEU A 58 5.70 -0.59 -12.46
CA LEU A 58 4.89 -1.37 -13.40
C LEU A 58 4.12 -0.49 -14.39
N LYS A 59 3.61 0.68 -13.98
CA LYS A 59 2.97 1.65 -14.87
C LYS A 59 3.89 2.29 -15.90
N ARG A 60 5.22 2.21 -15.72
CA ARG A 60 6.20 2.66 -16.72
C ARG A 60 6.56 1.57 -17.72
N GLU A 61 6.29 0.31 -17.38
CA GLU A 61 6.63 -0.87 -18.18
C GLU A 61 5.47 -1.41 -19.02
N VAL A 62 4.24 -1.00 -18.70
CA VAL A 62 2.99 -1.28 -19.45
C VAL A 62 2.64 -0.07 -20.32
#